data_AF-A0A3D5HK83-F1
#
_entry.id   AF-A0A3D5HK83-F1
#
_cell.length_a   1.000
_cell.length_b   1.000
_cell.length_c   1.000
_cell.angle_alpha   90.00
_cell.angle_beta   90.00
_cell.angle_gamma   90.00
#
_symmetry.space_group_name_H-M   'P 1'
#
loop_
_entity.id
_entity.type
_entity.pdbx_description
1 polymer ?
#
loop_
_entity_poly.entity_id
_entity_poly.type
_entity_poly.pdbx_seq_one_letter_code
_entity_poly.pdbx_strand_id
1 'polypeptide(L)'
;MTLFEPHRLGDIDLNNRIVMAPMTRSRAGQDDEPTQLTINYYSQRASAGLIITEGVYPSYDGKGYVRTPGIVSEKQIAGWEKVCRKVHENNGKIVMQIMHCGRVAASANKIDTARTLAPSPFQAAGKMYTDTDGMVAHDVPEEMTLKDIEQTINDFATATQNAINIGFDGVELHATSGYLPAQFLSTGTNQREDAYGGSLENRLRFTLDVLDAMIDRAGAGRVGMRICPGNPFNDLHDDNPAETFATLLEATSPKNLAYLHVIRMDPKINNGIDNIELAQKHFDGQLILNESFDKEAAQKIIEKGTASAVSFGRLFVSNPDLVRRFETGAPLAEMNRNTLYTPGEKGYTDYPSL
;
A
#
# COMPACT_ATOMS: atom_id res chain seq x y z
N MET A 1 -0.70 -26.53 -8.87
CA MET A 1 -0.33 -25.25 -8.24
C MET A 1 -0.98 -25.19 -6.88
N THR A 2 -0.22 -24.90 -5.84
CA THR A 2 -0.76 -24.76 -4.47
C THR A 2 -0.35 -23.43 -3.84
N LEU A 3 -1.05 -23.03 -2.78
CA LEU A 3 -0.68 -21.85 -1.98
C LEU A 3 0.74 -21.92 -1.42
N PHE A 4 1.28 -23.12 -1.21
CA PHE A 4 2.55 -23.35 -0.50
C PHE A 4 3.75 -23.48 -1.43
N GLU A 5 3.52 -23.57 -2.74
CA GLU A 5 4.59 -23.65 -3.73
C GLU A 5 5.25 -22.27 -3.92
N PRO A 6 6.60 -22.22 -4.01
CA PRO A 6 7.31 -21.01 -4.41
C PRO A 6 6.81 -20.47 -5.75
N HIS A 7 6.98 -19.16 -5.94
CA HIS A 7 6.66 -18.48 -7.19
C HIS A 7 7.60 -17.30 -7.41
N ARG A 8 7.49 -16.63 -8.55
CA ARG A 8 8.24 -15.41 -8.83
C ARG A 8 7.29 -14.36 -9.38
N LEU A 9 7.34 -13.14 -8.84
CA LEU A 9 6.58 -11.97 -9.28
C LEU A 9 7.56 -10.97 -9.91
N GLY A 10 7.62 -10.88 -11.23
CA GLY A 10 8.69 -10.15 -11.93
C GLY A 10 10.08 -10.67 -11.54
N ASP A 11 10.82 -9.88 -10.76
CA ASP A 11 12.15 -10.20 -10.23
C ASP A 11 12.15 -10.55 -8.73
N ILE A 12 10.97 -10.67 -8.12
CA ILE A 12 10.79 -10.96 -6.70
C ILE A 12 10.48 -12.45 -6.53
N ASP A 13 11.41 -13.21 -5.95
CA ASP A 13 11.19 -14.61 -5.61
C ASP A 13 10.34 -14.73 -4.34
N LEU A 14 9.23 -15.46 -4.40
CA LEU A 14 8.31 -15.74 -3.31
C LEU A 14 8.56 -17.14 -2.75
N ASN A 15 8.59 -17.26 -1.42
CA ASN A 15 8.72 -18.57 -0.75
C ASN A 15 7.46 -19.44 -0.88
N ASN A 16 6.30 -18.79 -1.02
CA ASN A 16 4.98 -19.40 -1.22
C ASN A 16 4.03 -18.32 -1.78
N ARG A 17 2.77 -18.65 -2.07
CA ARG A 17 1.79 -17.72 -2.68
C ARG A 17 0.91 -17.00 -1.65
N ILE A 18 1.31 -17.00 -0.38
CA ILE A 18 0.59 -16.37 0.74
C ILE A 18 1.30 -15.05 1.09
N VAL A 19 0.69 -13.93 0.74
CA VAL A 19 1.26 -12.60 0.89
C VAL A 19 0.70 -11.91 2.14
N MET A 20 1.55 -11.26 2.92
CA MET A 20 1.10 -10.35 3.97
C MET A 20 0.71 -9.03 3.33
N ALA A 21 -0.58 -8.68 3.44
CA ALA A 21 -1.09 -7.44 2.89
C ALA A 21 -0.51 -6.22 3.66
N PRO A 22 -0.43 -5.06 3.01
CA PRO A 22 -0.01 -3.81 3.66
C PRO A 22 -1.04 -3.40 4.71
N MET A 23 -0.57 -3.10 5.92
CA MET A 23 -1.42 -2.80 7.07
C MET A 23 -0.80 -1.71 7.93
N THR A 24 -1.31 -0.48 7.86
CA THR A 24 -0.92 0.60 8.79
C THR A 24 -1.13 0.19 10.24
N ARG A 25 -0.10 0.35 11.09
CA ARG A 25 -0.17 -0.06 12.51
C ARG A 25 0.05 1.10 13.50
N SER A 26 0.42 2.29 13.04
CA SER A 26 0.62 3.50 13.87
C SER A 26 1.55 3.27 15.07
N ARG A 27 2.72 2.66 14.81
CA ARG A 27 3.70 2.23 15.82
C ARG A 27 5.14 2.66 15.50
N ALA A 28 5.32 3.60 14.58
CA ALA A 28 6.63 4.20 14.36
C ALA A 28 7.10 4.97 15.61
N GLY A 29 8.42 5.16 15.71
CA GLY A 29 9.07 5.91 16.77
C GLY A 29 8.77 7.41 16.73
N GLN A 30 9.46 8.16 17.59
CA GLN A 30 9.25 9.61 17.73
C GLN A 30 9.56 10.38 16.43
N ASP A 31 10.55 9.91 15.65
CA ASP A 31 10.94 10.52 14.37
C ASP A 31 10.36 9.73 13.19
N ASP A 32 9.25 9.01 13.43
CA ASP A 32 8.61 8.08 12.50
C ASP A 32 9.55 6.98 11.96
N GLU A 33 10.59 6.63 12.72
CA GLU A 33 11.48 5.55 12.38
C GLU A 33 10.90 4.18 12.78
N PRO A 34 11.16 3.11 12.01
CA PRO A 34 10.96 1.75 12.51
C PRO A 34 11.77 1.51 13.79
N THR A 35 11.12 0.91 14.79
CA THR A 35 11.75 0.60 16.09
C THR A 35 12.04 -0.89 16.23
N GLN A 36 12.61 -1.31 17.37
CA GLN A 36 12.76 -2.75 17.69
C GLN A 36 11.43 -3.50 17.62
N LEU A 37 10.33 -2.82 17.94
CA LEU A 37 9.00 -3.40 17.87
C LEU A 37 8.58 -3.70 16.42
N THR A 38 8.89 -2.78 15.50
CA THR A 38 8.66 -2.97 14.05
C THR A 38 9.50 -4.11 13.49
N ILE A 39 10.77 -4.20 13.91
CA ILE A 39 11.68 -5.30 13.55
C ILE A 39 11.09 -6.65 13.99
N ASN A 40 10.67 -6.74 15.26
CA ASN A 40 10.06 -7.95 15.80
C ASN A 40 8.80 -8.32 15.01
N TYR A 41 7.91 -7.36 14.74
CA TYR A 41 6.64 -7.58 14.05
C TYR A 41 6.79 -8.20 12.67
N TYR A 42 7.65 -7.63 11.82
CA TYR A 42 7.86 -8.17 10.47
C TYR A 42 8.68 -9.46 10.51
N SER A 43 9.67 -9.58 11.40
CA SER A 43 10.48 -10.80 11.53
C SER A 43 9.64 -12.03 11.91
N GLN A 44 8.63 -11.86 12.77
CA GLN A 44 7.69 -12.90 13.17
C GLN A 44 6.86 -13.41 11.97
N ARG A 45 6.71 -12.59 10.92
CA ARG A 45 5.88 -12.85 9.73
C ARG A 45 6.69 -13.22 8.50
N ALA A 46 8.01 -13.42 8.65
CA ALA A 46 8.92 -13.75 7.55
C ALA A 46 8.59 -15.07 6.82
N SER A 47 7.73 -15.92 7.39
CA SER A 47 7.22 -17.11 6.70
C SER A 47 6.27 -16.81 5.54
N ALA A 48 5.70 -15.60 5.47
CA ALA A 48 4.93 -15.15 4.32
C ALA A 48 5.77 -15.28 3.04
N GLY A 49 5.12 -15.65 1.95
CA GLY A 49 5.74 -15.71 0.63
C GLY A 49 6.32 -14.37 0.20
N LEU A 50 5.60 -13.30 0.54
CA LEU A 50 6.03 -11.90 0.44
C LEU A 50 5.35 -11.09 1.55
N ILE A 51 6.10 -10.19 2.17
CA ILE A 51 5.58 -9.14 3.05
C ILE A 51 5.47 -7.84 2.26
N ILE A 52 4.32 -7.19 2.31
CA ILE A 52 4.18 -5.80 1.90
C ILE A 52 4.06 -4.97 3.18
N THR A 53 4.93 -3.96 3.36
CA THR A 53 4.93 -3.15 4.58
C THR A 53 3.61 -2.40 4.78
N GLU A 54 3.42 -1.84 5.97
CA GLU A 54 2.54 -0.70 6.12
C GLU A 54 2.89 0.46 5.16
N GLY A 55 1.95 1.38 4.96
CA GLY A 55 2.18 2.54 4.11
C GLY A 55 3.28 3.43 4.68
N VAL A 56 4.31 3.66 3.87
CA VAL A 56 5.50 4.46 4.21
C VAL A 56 5.46 5.75 3.41
N TYR A 57 5.52 6.90 4.08
CA TYR A 57 5.45 8.18 3.37
C TYR A 57 6.76 8.50 2.63
N PRO A 58 6.70 8.98 1.37
CA PRO A 58 7.89 9.30 0.58
C PRO A 58 8.50 10.67 0.92
N SER A 59 7.73 11.55 1.55
CA SER A 59 8.12 12.89 1.97
C SER A 59 7.32 13.28 3.20
N TYR A 60 7.78 14.29 3.94
CA TYR A 60 7.06 14.77 5.12
C TYR A 60 5.63 15.27 4.78
N ASP A 61 5.43 15.81 3.58
CA ASP A 61 4.12 16.20 3.04
C ASP A 61 3.21 14.99 2.79
N GLY A 62 3.80 13.80 2.55
CA GLY A 62 3.07 12.55 2.35
C GLY A 62 2.47 11.93 3.60
N LYS A 63 2.90 12.36 4.79
CA LYS A 63 2.38 11.83 6.06
C LYS A 63 0.96 12.33 6.33
N GLY A 64 0.07 11.46 6.76
CA GLY A 64 -1.29 11.84 7.20
C GLY A 64 -1.60 11.40 8.64
N TYR A 65 -1.29 10.14 8.96
CA TYR A 65 -1.67 9.52 10.23
C TYR A 65 -0.54 9.54 11.26
N VAL A 66 -0.93 9.57 12.52
CA VAL A 66 -0.02 9.50 13.67
C VAL A 66 0.83 8.23 13.66
N ARG A 67 2.12 8.37 14.04
CA ARG A 67 3.11 7.28 14.17
C ARG A 67 3.18 6.36 12.94
N THR A 68 3.00 6.91 11.74
CA THR A 68 3.24 6.17 10.50
C THR A 68 4.68 6.37 10.05
N PRO A 69 5.36 5.33 9.56
CA PRO A 69 6.78 5.43 9.23
C PRO A 69 7.04 6.21 7.94
N GLY A 70 8.21 6.84 7.87
CA GLY A 70 8.74 7.46 6.65
C GLY A 70 9.93 6.70 6.06
N ILE A 71 10.41 7.17 4.91
CA ILE A 71 11.71 6.75 4.31
C ILE A 71 12.50 7.97 3.80
N VAL A 72 12.47 9.04 4.58
CA VAL A 72 13.01 10.36 4.23
C VAL A 72 14.32 10.63 4.97
N SER A 73 14.31 10.46 6.29
CA SER A 73 15.48 10.77 7.13
C SER A 73 16.44 9.61 7.25
N GLU A 74 17.70 9.89 7.57
CA GLU A 74 18.71 8.85 7.84
C GLU A 74 18.27 7.89 8.95
N LYS A 75 17.58 8.39 9.99
CA LYS A 75 17.07 7.57 11.09
C LYS A 75 15.97 6.60 10.63
N GLN A 76 15.08 7.07 9.77
CA GLN A 76 14.03 6.24 9.16
C GLN A 76 14.64 5.17 8.26
N ILE A 77 15.58 5.55 7.40
CA ILE A 77 16.30 4.65 6.50
C ILE A 77 17.05 3.56 7.29
N ALA A 78 17.81 3.94 8.32
CA ALA A 78 18.53 2.99 9.18
C ALA A 78 17.60 2.07 9.99
N GLY A 79 16.40 2.54 10.36
CA GLY A 79 15.38 1.70 10.99
C GLY A 79 14.86 0.63 10.02
N TRP A 80 14.54 1.02 8.79
CA TRP A 80 14.07 0.11 7.76
C TRP A 80 15.13 -0.89 7.29
N GLU A 81 16.40 -0.49 7.22
CA GLU A 81 17.51 -1.40 6.91
C GLU A 81 17.57 -2.56 7.92
N LYS A 82 17.39 -2.27 9.21
CA LYS A 82 17.34 -3.30 10.27
C LYS A 82 16.13 -4.22 10.12
N VAL A 83 14.98 -3.69 9.69
CA VAL A 83 13.78 -4.50 9.40
C VAL A 83 14.07 -5.45 8.24
N CYS A 84 14.57 -4.94 7.11
CA CYS A 84 14.91 -5.74 5.94
C CYS A 84 15.87 -6.87 6.30
N ARG A 85 17.01 -6.50 6.89
CA ARG A 85 18.01 -7.48 7.34
C ARG A 85 17.39 -8.56 8.22
N LYS A 86 16.54 -8.20 9.18
CA LYS A 86 15.95 -9.20 10.08
C LYS A 86 14.94 -10.11 9.40
N VAL A 87 14.19 -9.60 8.42
CA VAL A 87 13.30 -10.42 7.60
C VAL A 87 14.11 -11.37 6.73
N HIS A 88 15.19 -10.91 6.09
CA HIS A 88 16.07 -11.75 5.26
C HIS A 88 16.86 -12.79 6.06
N GLU A 89 17.30 -12.48 7.29
CA GLU A 89 17.89 -13.46 8.22
C GLU A 89 16.94 -14.64 8.48
N ASN A 90 15.63 -14.40 8.44
CA ASN A 90 14.58 -15.41 8.58
C ASN A 90 14.10 -15.96 7.23
N ASN A 91 14.89 -15.77 6.15
CA ASN A 91 14.58 -16.16 4.77
C ASN A 91 13.30 -15.54 4.21
N GLY A 92 12.77 -14.46 4.81
CA GLY A 92 11.58 -13.77 4.33
C GLY A 92 11.86 -12.85 3.15
N LYS A 93 10.78 -12.36 2.54
CA LYS A 93 10.79 -11.41 1.42
C LYS A 93 9.95 -10.21 1.78
N ILE A 94 10.40 -9.01 1.45
CA ILE A 94 9.71 -7.78 1.85
C ILE A 94 9.81 -6.68 0.79
N VAL A 95 8.67 -6.06 0.50
CA VAL A 95 8.54 -4.89 -0.37
C VAL A 95 7.96 -3.72 0.41
N MET A 96 8.42 -2.51 0.10
CA MET A 96 7.91 -1.29 0.75
C MET A 96 6.70 -0.75 0.00
N GLN A 97 5.56 -0.59 0.68
CA GLN A 97 4.46 0.17 0.12
C GLN A 97 4.70 1.67 0.32
N ILE A 98 4.88 2.40 -0.77
CA ILE A 98 5.05 3.86 -0.74
C ILE A 98 3.66 4.51 -0.86
N MET A 99 3.32 5.33 0.14
CA MET A 99 1.98 5.89 0.32
C MET A 99 2.04 7.38 0.67
N HIS A 100 1.50 8.24 -0.20
CA HIS A 100 1.32 9.66 0.06
C HIS A 100 -0.15 9.93 0.38
N CYS A 101 -0.47 10.39 1.60
CA CYS A 101 -1.86 10.51 2.06
C CYS A 101 -2.67 11.58 1.32
N GLY A 102 -2.00 12.60 0.78
CA GLY A 102 -2.64 13.73 0.11
C GLY A 102 -3.57 14.47 1.08
N ARG A 103 -4.82 14.75 0.67
CA ARG A 103 -5.82 15.43 1.53
C ARG A 103 -6.27 14.68 2.78
N VAL A 104 -5.92 13.40 2.95
CA VAL A 104 -6.28 12.59 4.12
C VAL A 104 -5.25 12.79 5.23
N ALA A 105 -5.20 14.00 5.78
CA ALA A 105 -4.18 14.41 6.73
C ALA A 105 -4.70 15.41 7.76
N ALA A 106 -3.94 15.53 8.84
CA ALA A 106 -4.09 16.56 9.86
C ALA A 106 -2.69 17.08 10.17
N SER A 107 -2.51 18.38 10.14
CA SER A 107 -1.24 19.08 10.37
C SER A 107 -0.59 18.69 11.69
N ALA A 108 -1.39 18.46 12.74
CA ALA A 108 -0.93 17.98 14.04
C ALA A 108 -0.24 16.58 14.02
N ASN A 109 -0.40 15.80 12.95
CA ASN A 109 0.33 14.53 12.77
C ASN A 109 1.64 14.69 11.99
N LYS A 110 1.91 15.87 11.44
CA LYS A 110 3.07 16.16 10.59
C LYS A 110 4.11 16.98 11.36
N ILE A 111 5.28 17.17 10.76
CA ILE A 111 6.23 18.19 11.22
C ILE A 111 5.74 19.58 10.82
N ASP A 112 6.12 20.62 11.55
CA ASP A 112 5.62 22.00 11.37
C ASP A 112 5.79 22.56 9.95
N THR A 113 6.83 22.13 9.23
CA THR A 113 7.13 22.61 7.87
C THR A 113 6.41 21.83 6.77
N ALA A 114 5.75 20.72 7.11
CA ALA A 114 5.11 19.87 6.13
C ALA A 114 3.71 20.36 5.78
N ARG A 115 3.39 20.31 4.50
CA ARG A 115 2.13 20.77 3.93
C ARG A 115 1.15 19.61 3.78
N THR A 116 -0.13 19.94 3.65
CA THR A 116 -1.17 18.99 3.23
C THR A 116 -1.51 19.29 1.78
N LEU A 117 -1.01 18.46 0.86
CA LEU A 117 -1.11 18.67 -0.58
C LEU A 117 -2.19 17.79 -1.22
N ALA A 118 -2.88 18.30 -2.24
CA ALA A 118 -3.86 17.56 -3.03
C ALA A 118 -3.98 18.11 -4.46
N PRO A 119 -4.57 17.36 -5.40
CA PRO A 119 -4.86 17.89 -6.74
C PRO A 119 -5.77 19.11 -6.72
N SER A 120 -6.67 19.25 -5.74
CA SER A 120 -7.59 20.40 -5.60
C SER A 120 -7.85 20.70 -4.11
N PRO A 121 -8.25 21.94 -3.74
CA PRO A 121 -8.29 22.41 -2.36
C PRO A 121 -9.57 21.98 -1.61
N PHE A 122 -9.94 20.70 -1.71
CA PHE A 122 -11.14 20.15 -1.08
C PHE A 122 -10.79 19.31 0.14
N GLN A 123 -11.26 19.74 1.30
CA GLN A 123 -11.18 18.98 2.55
C GLN A 123 -11.90 17.63 2.39
N ALA A 124 -11.25 16.55 2.82
CA ALA A 124 -11.91 15.24 2.90
C ALA A 124 -12.92 15.23 4.06
N ALA A 125 -14.11 14.67 3.82
CA ALA A 125 -15.06 14.45 4.90
C ALA A 125 -14.51 13.44 5.92
N GLY A 126 -14.81 13.68 7.21
CA GLY A 126 -14.44 12.77 8.30
C GLY A 126 -13.48 13.39 9.32
N LYS A 127 -12.90 12.51 10.14
CA LYS A 127 -11.97 12.89 11.21
C LYS A 127 -10.84 11.87 11.32
N MET A 128 -9.70 12.31 11.82
CA MET A 128 -8.59 11.44 12.16
C MET A 128 -8.03 11.73 13.54
N TYR A 129 -7.39 10.73 14.12
CA TYR A 129 -6.78 10.84 15.44
C TYR A 129 -5.41 11.54 15.36
N THR A 130 -5.15 12.36 16.35
CA THR A 130 -3.87 13.03 16.64
C THR A 130 -3.51 12.77 18.10
N ASP A 131 -2.22 12.72 18.42
CA ASP A 131 -1.77 12.52 19.81
C ASP A 131 -2.03 13.75 20.69
N THR A 132 -2.09 14.94 20.08
CA THR A 132 -2.29 16.22 20.77
C THR A 132 -3.77 16.50 21.06
N ASP A 133 -4.62 16.36 20.04
CA ASP A 133 -5.98 16.90 20.06
C ASP A 133 -7.07 15.81 19.94
N GLY A 134 -6.67 14.54 19.88
CA GLY A 134 -7.60 13.43 19.66
C GLY A 134 -8.21 13.48 18.25
N MET A 135 -9.52 13.25 18.15
CA MET A 135 -10.20 13.21 16.84
C MET A 135 -10.46 14.61 16.29
N VAL A 136 -9.68 15.02 15.29
CA VAL A 136 -9.80 16.29 14.57
C VAL A 136 -10.31 16.09 13.16
N ALA A 137 -10.87 17.13 12.54
CA ALA A 137 -11.18 17.10 11.10
C ALA A 137 -9.89 17.00 10.26
N HIS A 138 -10.01 16.53 9.03
CA HIS A 138 -8.91 16.63 8.07
C HIS A 138 -8.58 18.10 7.78
N ASP A 139 -7.35 18.41 7.37
CA ASP A 139 -7.01 19.77 6.93
C ASP A 139 -7.74 20.10 5.60
N VAL A 140 -7.94 21.39 5.34
CA VAL A 140 -8.16 21.85 3.96
C VAL A 140 -6.81 21.77 3.24
N PRO A 141 -6.66 20.97 2.17
CA PRO A 141 -5.38 20.83 1.50
C PRO A 141 -5.06 22.08 0.66
N GLU A 142 -3.78 22.33 0.47
CA GLU A 142 -3.28 23.21 -0.57
C GLU A 142 -3.34 22.49 -1.93
N GLU A 143 -3.82 23.18 -2.96
CA GLU A 143 -3.74 22.70 -4.33
C GLU A 143 -2.28 22.67 -4.80
N MET A 144 -1.85 21.52 -5.30
CA MET A 144 -0.48 21.35 -5.80
C MET A 144 -0.25 22.23 -7.03
N THR A 145 0.85 22.97 -7.04
CA THR A 145 1.38 23.56 -8.27
C THR A 145 2.03 22.49 -9.15
N LEU A 146 2.30 22.79 -10.43
CA LEU A 146 3.07 21.87 -11.29
C LEU A 146 4.44 21.51 -10.69
N LYS A 147 5.07 22.45 -9.97
CA LYS A 147 6.33 22.22 -9.26
C LYS A 147 6.15 21.28 -8.07
N ASP A 148 5.05 21.41 -7.32
CA ASP A 148 4.73 20.48 -6.23
C ASP A 148 4.50 19.06 -6.78
N ILE A 149 3.86 18.93 -7.95
CA ILE A 149 3.67 17.65 -8.63
C ILE A 149 5.01 17.03 -9.04
N GLU A 150 5.87 17.80 -9.71
CA GLU A 150 7.22 17.35 -10.10
C GLU A 150 8.04 16.92 -8.88
N GLN A 151 8.03 17.72 -7.80
CA GLN A 151 8.72 17.38 -6.56
C GLN A 151 8.17 16.09 -5.94
N THR A 152 6.84 15.93 -5.91
CA THR A 152 6.22 14.73 -5.35
C THR A 152 6.60 13.48 -6.14
N ILE A 153 6.64 13.56 -7.48
CA ILE A 153 7.13 12.46 -8.33
C ILE A 153 8.58 12.12 -7.97
N ASN A 154 9.44 13.12 -7.79
CA ASN A 154 10.82 12.94 -7.34
C ASN A 154 10.92 12.35 -5.93
N ASP A 155 9.98 12.65 -5.03
CA ASP A 155 9.93 12.07 -3.70
C ASP A 155 9.61 10.56 -3.76
N PHE A 156 8.66 10.14 -4.61
CA PHE A 156 8.40 8.71 -4.87
C PHE A 156 9.63 8.00 -5.46
N ALA A 157 10.33 8.64 -6.39
CA ALA A 157 11.57 8.11 -6.96
C ALA A 157 12.67 7.96 -5.89
N THR A 158 12.85 8.99 -5.05
CA THR A 158 13.85 9.00 -3.98
C THR A 158 13.53 7.95 -2.92
N ALA A 159 12.27 7.86 -2.49
CA ALA A 159 11.80 6.82 -1.58
C ALA A 159 12.04 5.41 -2.12
N THR A 160 11.81 5.22 -3.42
CA THR A 160 12.10 3.95 -4.11
C THR A 160 13.60 3.64 -4.09
N GLN A 161 14.44 4.62 -4.43
CA GLN A 161 15.89 4.44 -4.40
C GLN A 161 16.39 4.10 -2.99
N ASN A 162 15.88 4.81 -1.97
CA ASN A 162 16.21 4.55 -0.57
C ASN A 162 15.83 3.12 -0.16
N ALA A 163 14.63 2.66 -0.51
CA ALA A 163 14.15 1.31 -0.22
C ALA A 163 15.05 0.24 -0.86
N ILE A 164 15.37 0.38 -2.15
CA ILE A 164 16.23 -0.57 -2.86
C ILE A 164 17.66 -0.59 -2.27
N ASN A 165 18.21 0.58 -1.92
CA ASN A 165 19.57 0.68 -1.37
C ASN A 165 19.74 -0.04 -0.03
N ILE A 166 18.68 -0.10 0.80
CA ILE A 166 18.71 -0.77 2.12
C ILE A 166 18.20 -2.21 2.10
N GLY A 167 17.99 -2.76 0.91
CA GLY A 167 17.78 -4.19 0.70
C GLY A 167 16.34 -4.64 0.55
N PHE A 168 15.34 -3.75 0.44
CA PHE A 168 13.99 -4.21 0.07
C PHE A 168 14.02 -4.98 -1.25
N ASP A 169 13.24 -6.06 -1.34
CA ASP A 169 13.14 -6.88 -2.56
C ASP A 169 12.40 -6.12 -3.70
N GLY A 170 11.66 -5.06 -3.35
CA GLY A 170 10.99 -4.17 -4.29
C GLY A 170 10.10 -3.13 -3.58
N VAL A 171 9.24 -2.46 -4.35
CA VAL A 171 8.31 -1.43 -3.87
C VAL A 171 6.91 -1.61 -4.45
N GLU A 172 5.90 -1.11 -3.74
CA GLU A 172 4.51 -1.08 -4.18
C GLU A 172 3.97 0.35 -4.17
N LEU A 173 3.45 0.84 -5.29
CA LEU A 173 2.71 2.10 -5.36
C LEU A 173 1.31 1.93 -4.76
N HIS A 174 0.98 2.71 -3.73
CA HIS A 174 -0.38 2.75 -3.19
C HIS A 174 -1.31 3.66 -4.01
N ALA A 175 -2.03 3.10 -5.01
CA ALA A 175 -2.95 3.83 -5.88
C ALA A 175 -4.44 3.55 -5.57
N THR A 176 -4.81 3.57 -4.29
CA THR A 176 -6.18 3.31 -3.83
C THR A 176 -6.45 3.95 -2.46
N SER A 177 -7.60 3.66 -1.86
CA SER A 177 -8.01 4.12 -0.52
C SER A 177 -8.06 5.64 -0.37
N GLY A 178 -8.34 6.36 -1.46
CA GLY A 178 -8.46 7.81 -1.46
C GLY A 178 -7.18 8.56 -1.11
N TYR A 179 -6.00 7.96 -1.29
CA TYR A 179 -4.69 8.61 -1.14
C TYR A 179 -4.25 9.29 -2.44
N LEU A 180 -3.11 9.99 -2.43
CA LEU A 180 -2.79 11.00 -3.46
C LEU A 180 -2.92 10.50 -4.91
N PRO A 181 -2.38 9.32 -5.33
CA PRO A 181 -2.60 8.86 -6.70
C PRO A 181 -4.09 8.66 -7.02
N ALA A 182 -4.86 8.07 -6.10
CA ALA A 182 -6.30 7.91 -6.26
C ALA A 182 -7.06 9.25 -6.28
N GLN A 183 -6.57 10.26 -5.57
CA GLN A 183 -7.13 11.62 -5.60
C GLN A 183 -6.95 12.27 -6.98
N PHE A 184 -5.81 12.05 -7.64
CA PHE A 184 -5.59 12.54 -9.02
C PHE A 184 -6.47 11.80 -10.03
N LEU A 185 -6.68 10.48 -9.86
CA LEU A 185 -7.51 9.67 -10.76
C LEU A 185 -9.00 10.10 -10.75
N SER A 186 -9.51 10.51 -9.60
CA SER A 186 -10.93 10.71 -9.32
C SER A 186 -11.46 12.05 -9.84
N THR A 187 -12.61 12.03 -10.52
CA THR A 187 -13.33 13.26 -10.91
C THR A 187 -13.77 14.09 -9.70
N GLY A 188 -14.20 13.46 -8.60
CA GLY A 188 -14.67 14.16 -7.41
C GLY A 188 -13.58 14.92 -6.64
N THR A 189 -12.32 14.52 -6.76
CA THR A 189 -11.20 15.15 -6.03
C THR A 189 -10.20 15.90 -6.89
N ASN A 190 -10.22 15.70 -8.21
CA ASN A 190 -9.35 16.40 -9.16
C ASN A 190 -10.18 17.31 -10.07
N GLN A 191 -10.21 18.60 -9.74
CA GLN A 191 -10.85 19.68 -10.51
C GLN A 191 -9.84 20.59 -11.21
N ARG A 192 -8.62 20.10 -11.44
CA ARG A 192 -7.58 20.87 -12.11
C ARG A 192 -7.93 21.09 -13.58
N GLU A 193 -7.50 22.22 -14.12
CA GLU A 193 -7.63 22.57 -15.54
C GLU A 193 -6.31 22.49 -16.31
N ASP A 194 -5.24 22.01 -15.67
CA ASP A 194 -3.91 21.87 -16.27
C ASP A 194 -3.66 20.46 -16.81
N ALA A 195 -2.38 20.16 -17.11
CA ALA A 195 -1.95 18.88 -17.66
C ALA A 195 -2.21 17.67 -16.74
N TYR A 196 -2.65 17.89 -15.49
CA TYR A 196 -2.93 16.86 -14.50
C TYR A 196 -4.41 16.77 -14.10
N GLY A 197 -5.33 17.47 -14.78
CA GLY A 197 -6.78 17.29 -14.58
C GLY A 197 -7.66 17.58 -15.80
N GLY A 198 -8.97 17.59 -15.58
CA GLY A 198 -9.99 17.69 -16.62
C GLY A 198 -10.18 16.35 -17.33
N SER A 199 -9.45 16.14 -18.44
CA SER A 199 -9.53 14.92 -19.25
C SER A 199 -9.11 13.67 -18.46
N LEU A 200 -9.61 12.50 -18.86
CA LEU A 200 -9.21 11.24 -18.25
C LEU A 200 -7.68 11.06 -18.37
N GLU A 201 -7.11 11.28 -19.54
CA GLU A 201 -5.67 11.15 -19.81
C GLU A 201 -4.83 12.00 -18.85
N ASN A 202 -5.27 13.23 -18.57
CA ASN A 202 -4.56 14.11 -17.63
C ASN A 202 -4.71 13.64 -16.17
N ARG A 203 -5.88 13.14 -15.76
CA ARG A 203 -6.07 12.57 -14.41
C ARG A 203 -5.21 11.32 -14.17
N LEU A 204 -4.98 10.52 -15.20
CA LEU A 204 -4.09 9.35 -15.14
C LEU A 204 -2.61 9.74 -15.03
N ARG A 205 -2.23 10.90 -15.59
CA ARG A 205 -0.84 11.31 -15.79
C ARG A 205 0.00 11.23 -14.52
N PHE A 206 -0.49 11.76 -13.40
CA PHE A 206 0.26 11.73 -12.14
C PHE A 206 0.62 10.30 -11.71
N THR A 207 -0.33 9.38 -11.76
CA THR A 207 -0.10 7.98 -11.35
C THR A 207 0.89 7.29 -12.29
N LEU A 208 0.80 7.56 -13.59
CA LEU A 208 1.71 7.00 -14.60
C LEU A 208 3.12 7.58 -14.46
N ASP A 209 3.26 8.89 -14.28
CA ASP A 209 4.55 9.56 -14.06
C ASP A 209 5.24 9.05 -12.78
N VAL A 210 4.48 8.84 -11.70
CA VAL A 210 5.00 8.22 -10.47
C VAL A 210 5.48 6.80 -10.72
N LEU A 211 4.69 5.97 -11.43
CA LEU A 211 5.12 4.61 -11.77
C LEU A 211 6.41 4.60 -12.59
N ASP A 212 6.51 5.45 -13.60
CA ASP A 212 7.70 5.56 -14.45
C ASP A 212 8.92 5.98 -13.62
N ALA A 213 8.78 6.97 -12.74
CA ALA A 213 9.84 7.40 -11.86
C ALA A 213 10.28 6.32 -10.84
N MET A 214 9.35 5.47 -10.38
CA MET A 214 9.68 4.31 -9.53
C MET A 214 10.40 3.21 -10.34
N ILE A 215 9.93 2.93 -11.56
CA ILE A 215 10.52 1.95 -12.49
C ILE A 215 11.96 2.34 -12.83
N ASP A 216 12.25 3.62 -13.07
CA ASP A 216 13.59 4.10 -13.37
C ASP A 216 14.60 3.83 -12.25
N ARG A 217 14.13 3.70 -11.00
CA ARG A 217 14.98 3.47 -9.82
C ARG A 217 15.11 1.99 -9.46
N ALA A 218 14.02 1.23 -9.54
CA ALA A 218 14.00 -0.17 -9.12
C ALA A 218 14.08 -1.17 -10.28
N GLY A 219 13.74 -0.77 -11.50
CA GLY A 219 13.38 -1.66 -12.60
C GLY A 219 11.96 -2.22 -12.43
N ALA A 220 11.24 -2.38 -13.54
CA ALA A 220 9.81 -2.74 -13.52
C ALA A 220 9.52 -4.07 -12.80
N GLY A 221 10.42 -5.05 -12.91
CA GLY A 221 10.31 -6.35 -12.23
C GLY A 221 10.36 -6.28 -10.70
N ARG A 222 10.63 -5.11 -10.11
CA ARG A 222 10.61 -4.87 -8.65
C ARG A 222 9.58 -3.82 -8.22
N VAL A 223 8.71 -3.39 -9.13
CA VAL A 223 7.64 -2.41 -8.85
C VAL A 223 6.28 -3.08 -8.98
N GLY A 224 5.48 -3.04 -7.91
CA GLY A 224 4.07 -3.40 -7.92
C GLY A 224 3.16 -2.17 -7.84
N MET A 225 1.88 -2.33 -8.20
CA MET A 225 0.85 -1.29 -8.01
C MET A 225 -0.37 -1.85 -7.31
N ARG A 226 -0.88 -1.17 -6.29
CA ARG A 226 -2.09 -1.56 -5.56
C ARG A 226 -3.30 -0.70 -5.91
N ILE A 227 -4.40 -1.34 -6.30
CA ILE A 227 -5.63 -0.67 -6.74
C ILE A 227 -6.88 -1.25 -6.06
N CYS A 228 -7.96 -0.46 -6.08
CA CYS A 228 -9.31 -0.90 -5.77
C CYS A 228 -10.30 -0.03 -6.56
N PRO A 229 -10.66 -0.44 -7.79
CA PRO A 229 -11.63 0.27 -8.60
C PRO A 229 -12.93 0.54 -7.85
N GLY A 230 -13.42 1.77 -7.93
CA GLY A 230 -14.68 2.22 -7.32
C GLY A 230 -14.66 2.35 -5.80
N ASN A 231 -13.53 2.23 -5.12
CA ASN A 231 -13.47 2.33 -3.66
C ASN A 231 -13.80 3.76 -3.15
N PRO A 232 -14.91 3.96 -2.40
CA PRO A 232 -15.31 5.28 -1.91
C PRO A 232 -14.61 5.71 -0.61
N PHE A 233 -13.71 4.88 -0.08
CA PHE A 233 -13.02 5.16 1.18
C PHE A 233 -12.25 6.48 1.14
N ASN A 234 -12.20 7.18 2.28
CA ASN A 234 -11.63 8.52 2.42
C ASN A 234 -12.30 9.57 1.51
N ASP A 235 -13.63 9.52 1.43
CA ASP A 235 -14.46 10.51 0.72
C ASP A 235 -14.12 10.60 -0.78
N LEU A 236 -13.70 9.48 -1.38
CA LEU A 236 -13.34 9.45 -2.80
C LEU A 236 -14.57 9.15 -3.65
N HIS A 237 -14.73 9.88 -4.76
CA HIS A 237 -15.81 9.65 -5.72
C HIS A 237 -15.30 9.82 -7.15
N ASP A 238 -15.53 8.85 -8.02
CA ASP A 238 -15.25 8.96 -9.45
C ASP A 238 -16.56 8.69 -10.22
N ASP A 239 -16.83 9.47 -11.26
CA ASP A 239 -18.09 9.35 -12.01
C ASP A 239 -18.11 8.11 -12.91
N ASN A 240 -16.93 7.62 -13.34
CA ASN A 240 -16.82 6.41 -14.14
C ASN A 240 -15.57 5.58 -13.78
N PRO A 241 -15.55 4.96 -12.58
CA PRO A 241 -14.35 4.27 -12.10
C PRO A 241 -14.00 3.04 -12.95
N ALA A 242 -14.97 2.45 -13.66
CA ALA A 242 -14.70 1.35 -14.58
C ALA A 242 -13.81 1.82 -15.75
N GLU A 243 -14.16 2.93 -16.39
CA GLU A 243 -13.37 3.52 -17.49
C GLU A 243 -12.02 4.05 -17.01
N THR A 244 -12.01 4.73 -15.87
CA THR A 244 -10.78 5.27 -15.28
C THR A 244 -9.75 4.16 -15.03
N PHE A 245 -10.17 3.07 -14.38
CA PHE A 245 -9.25 1.97 -14.07
C PHE A 245 -8.96 1.07 -15.28
N ALA A 246 -9.89 0.85 -16.21
CA ALA A 246 -9.60 0.15 -17.46
C ALA A 246 -8.47 0.85 -18.24
N THR A 247 -8.59 2.17 -18.43
CA THR A 247 -7.61 2.97 -19.17
C THR A 247 -6.27 3.05 -18.45
N LEU A 248 -6.27 3.19 -17.11
CA LEU A 248 -5.05 3.13 -16.30
C LEU A 248 -4.32 1.79 -16.47
N LEU A 249 -5.07 0.68 -16.43
CA LEU A 249 -4.51 -0.66 -16.55
C LEU A 249 -3.97 -0.93 -17.96
N GLU A 250 -4.67 -0.50 -19.01
CA GLU A 250 -4.17 -0.58 -20.38
C GLU A 250 -2.87 0.21 -20.58
N ALA A 251 -2.77 1.40 -19.98
CA ALA A 251 -1.54 2.21 -20.01
C ALA A 251 -0.40 1.62 -19.16
N THR A 252 -0.73 0.87 -18.09
CA THR A 252 0.25 0.28 -17.16
C THR A 252 0.72 -1.11 -17.61
N SER A 253 -0.13 -1.89 -18.28
CA SER A 253 0.17 -3.24 -18.73
C SER A 253 1.49 -3.38 -19.50
N PRO A 254 1.81 -2.54 -20.51
CA PRO A 254 3.06 -2.68 -21.27
C PRO A 254 4.32 -2.31 -20.45
N LYS A 255 4.18 -1.77 -19.23
CA LYS A 255 5.31 -1.42 -18.36
C LYS A 255 5.94 -2.65 -17.69
N ASN A 256 5.31 -3.83 -17.76
CA ASN A 256 5.82 -5.11 -17.20
C ASN A 256 6.13 -5.02 -15.69
N LEU A 257 5.21 -4.45 -14.91
CA LEU A 257 5.31 -4.41 -13.45
C LEU A 257 5.45 -5.82 -12.85
N ALA A 258 6.11 -5.91 -11.69
CA ALA A 258 6.26 -7.15 -10.94
C ALA A 258 4.91 -7.82 -10.64
N TYR A 259 3.91 -7.00 -10.30
CA TYR A 259 2.54 -7.44 -10.07
C TYR A 259 1.55 -6.26 -10.02
N LEU A 260 0.27 -6.57 -10.23
CA LEU A 260 -0.86 -5.74 -9.86
C LEU A 260 -1.55 -6.34 -8.63
N HIS A 261 -1.69 -5.56 -7.57
CA HIS A 261 -2.33 -5.95 -6.32
C HIS A 261 -3.75 -5.40 -6.26
N VAL A 262 -4.73 -6.28 -6.44
CA VAL A 262 -6.14 -5.91 -6.60
C VAL A 262 -6.91 -6.23 -5.33
N ILE A 263 -7.52 -5.21 -4.74
CA ILE A 263 -8.50 -5.38 -3.68
C ILE A 263 -9.86 -5.58 -4.31
N ARG A 264 -10.51 -6.71 -4.02
CA ARG A 264 -11.92 -6.90 -4.40
C ARG A 264 -12.81 -6.24 -3.35
N MET A 265 -13.75 -5.46 -3.83
CA MET A 265 -14.77 -4.80 -3.04
C MET A 265 -16.14 -5.39 -3.40
N ASP A 266 -17.10 -5.30 -2.48
CA ASP A 266 -18.49 -5.67 -2.78
C ASP A 266 -19.02 -4.77 -3.91
N PRO A 267 -19.53 -5.34 -5.03
CA PRO A 267 -20.21 -4.62 -6.12
C PRO A 267 -21.24 -3.58 -5.65
N LYS A 268 -21.87 -3.79 -4.49
CA LYS A 268 -22.85 -2.86 -3.92
C LYS A 268 -22.24 -1.56 -3.40
N ILE A 269 -20.92 -1.54 -3.15
CA ILE A 269 -20.19 -0.43 -2.54
C ILE A 269 -19.32 0.30 -3.56
N ASN A 270 -18.87 -0.37 -4.62
CA ASN A 270 -17.91 0.16 -5.61
C ASN A 270 -18.52 0.40 -7.01
N ASN A 271 -19.80 0.78 -7.07
CA ASN A 271 -20.52 1.07 -8.33
C ASN A 271 -20.67 -0.14 -9.28
N GLY A 272 -20.83 -1.34 -8.73
CA GLY A 272 -21.13 -2.55 -9.51
C GLY A 272 -19.93 -3.18 -10.21
N ILE A 273 -18.71 -2.72 -9.92
CA ILE A 273 -17.50 -3.17 -10.60
C ILE A 273 -17.04 -4.52 -10.05
N ASP A 274 -16.84 -5.50 -10.93
CA ASP A 274 -16.02 -6.66 -10.61
C ASP A 274 -14.54 -6.30 -10.77
N ASN A 275 -13.89 -5.98 -9.66
CA ASN A 275 -12.50 -5.52 -9.66
C ASN A 275 -11.52 -6.57 -10.22
N ILE A 276 -11.83 -7.86 -10.06
CA ILE A 276 -10.96 -8.96 -10.52
C ILE A 276 -11.12 -9.11 -12.04
N GLU A 277 -12.36 -9.15 -12.53
CA GLU A 277 -12.63 -9.25 -13.96
C GLU A 277 -12.05 -8.05 -14.74
N LEU A 278 -12.22 -6.83 -14.20
CA LEU A 278 -11.63 -5.62 -14.77
C LEU A 278 -10.10 -5.74 -14.89
N ALA A 279 -9.45 -6.21 -13.82
CA ALA A 279 -8.01 -6.39 -13.81
C ALA A 279 -7.55 -7.45 -14.83
N GLN A 280 -8.18 -8.62 -14.86
CA GLN A 280 -7.83 -9.69 -15.80
C GLN A 280 -8.04 -9.30 -17.26
N LYS A 281 -9.00 -8.41 -17.53
CA LYS A 281 -9.30 -7.95 -18.89
C LYS A 281 -8.30 -6.92 -19.40
N HIS A 282 -7.82 -6.01 -18.54
CA HIS A 282 -7.06 -4.83 -18.96
C HIS A 282 -5.58 -4.84 -18.53
N PHE A 283 -5.14 -5.83 -17.75
CA PHE A 283 -3.75 -5.96 -17.32
C PHE A 283 -3.19 -7.35 -17.65
N ASP A 284 -2.26 -7.40 -18.59
CA ASP A 284 -1.50 -8.60 -18.96
C ASP A 284 -0.25 -8.73 -18.08
N GLY A 285 -0.45 -9.25 -16.88
CA GLY A 285 0.61 -9.42 -15.90
C GLY A 285 0.17 -10.21 -14.66
N GLN A 286 1.05 -10.29 -13.66
CA GLN A 286 0.81 -11.13 -12.49
C GLN A 286 -0.10 -10.42 -11.49
N LEU A 287 -1.13 -11.13 -11.00
CA LEU A 287 -2.09 -10.59 -10.03
C LEU A 287 -1.81 -11.11 -8.61
N ILE A 288 -1.86 -10.20 -7.64
CA ILE A 288 -2.07 -10.51 -6.22
C ILE A 288 -3.50 -10.11 -5.87
N LEU A 289 -4.32 -11.03 -5.35
CA LEU A 289 -5.71 -10.72 -4.98
C LEU A 289 -5.88 -10.57 -3.47
N ASN A 290 -6.72 -9.61 -3.07
CA ASN A 290 -7.10 -9.36 -1.68
C ASN A 290 -8.63 -9.31 -1.54
N GLU A 291 -9.24 -10.33 -0.90
CA GLU A 291 -10.70 -10.47 -0.78
C GLU A 291 -11.16 -11.07 0.57
N SER A 292 -10.45 -10.82 1.67
CA SER A 292 -10.79 -11.49 2.95
C SER A 292 -10.90 -13.03 2.84
N PHE A 293 -10.08 -13.63 1.98
CA PHE A 293 -10.08 -15.07 1.73
C PHE A 293 -9.80 -15.87 3.01
N ASP A 294 -10.40 -17.05 3.10
CA ASP A 294 -9.88 -18.15 3.91
C ASP A 294 -8.88 -19.00 3.08
N LYS A 295 -8.32 -20.05 3.70
CA LYS A 295 -7.35 -20.93 3.05
C LYS A 295 -7.96 -21.60 1.81
N GLU A 296 -9.17 -22.14 1.93
CA GLU A 296 -9.82 -22.93 0.90
C GLU A 296 -10.18 -22.09 -0.33
N ALA A 297 -10.69 -20.88 -0.11
CA ALA A 297 -11.01 -19.94 -1.18
C ALA A 297 -9.73 -19.45 -1.88
N ALA A 298 -8.68 -19.12 -1.11
CA ALA A 298 -7.39 -18.75 -1.69
C ALA A 298 -6.76 -19.88 -2.51
N GLN A 299 -6.83 -21.13 -2.03
CA GLN A 299 -6.33 -22.29 -2.76
C GLN A 299 -7.05 -22.45 -4.11
N LYS A 300 -8.38 -22.30 -4.13
CA LYS A 300 -9.17 -22.35 -5.38
C LYS A 300 -8.80 -21.25 -6.37
N ILE A 301 -8.49 -20.05 -5.90
CA ILE A 301 -8.04 -18.93 -6.75
C ILE A 301 -6.71 -19.28 -7.44
N ILE A 302 -5.76 -19.85 -6.70
CA ILE A 302 -4.46 -20.28 -7.23
C ILE A 302 -4.61 -21.46 -8.19
N GLU A 303 -5.43 -22.46 -7.86
CA GLU A 303 -5.66 -23.63 -8.71
C GLU A 303 -6.28 -23.27 -10.06
N LYS A 304 -7.19 -22.30 -10.07
CA LYS A 304 -7.82 -21.78 -11.29
C LYS A 304 -6.88 -20.92 -12.14
N GLY A 305 -5.72 -20.52 -11.61
CA GLY A 305 -4.82 -19.57 -12.27
C GLY A 305 -5.38 -18.14 -12.32
N THR A 306 -6.39 -17.82 -11.50
CA THR A 306 -6.98 -16.48 -11.44
C THR A 306 -5.98 -15.45 -10.90
N ALA A 307 -5.07 -15.88 -10.00
CA ALA A 307 -4.04 -15.04 -9.43
C ALA A 307 -2.71 -15.80 -9.29
N SER A 308 -1.61 -15.04 -9.27
CA SER A 308 -0.28 -15.56 -8.98
C SER A 308 -0.06 -15.75 -7.48
N ALA A 309 -0.66 -14.89 -6.65
CA ALA A 309 -0.63 -14.98 -5.19
C ALA A 309 -1.90 -14.39 -4.55
N VAL A 310 -2.12 -14.67 -3.26
CA VAL A 310 -3.23 -14.13 -2.49
C VAL A 310 -2.71 -13.42 -1.25
N SER A 311 -3.19 -12.21 -0.99
CA SER A 311 -2.78 -11.43 0.19
C SER A 311 -3.80 -11.45 1.32
N PHE A 312 -3.31 -11.48 2.55
CA PHE A 312 -4.11 -11.53 3.77
C PHE A 312 -3.72 -10.39 4.70
N GLY A 313 -4.69 -9.60 5.15
CA GLY A 313 -4.48 -8.55 6.14
C GLY A 313 -4.78 -9.05 7.55
N ARG A 314 -6.08 -9.09 7.87
CA ARG A 314 -6.60 -9.44 9.21
C ARG A 314 -5.99 -10.71 9.79
N LEU A 315 -5.82 -11.76 8.98
CA LEU A 315 -5.24 -13.02 9.44
C LEU A 315 -3.77 -12.87 9.84
N PHE A 316 -2.96 -12.13 9.06
CA PHE A 316 -1.57 -11.85 9.44
C PHE A 316 -1.47 -10.88 10.63
N VAL A 317 -2.47 -10.05 10.92
CA VAL A 317 -2.44 -9.26 12.18
C VAL A 317 -2.31 -10.19 13.38
N SER A 318 -3.17 -11.21 13.49
CA SER A 318 -3.23 -12.08 14.66
C SER A 318 -2.46 -13.39 14.56
N ASN A 319 -1.98 -13.77 13.37
CA ASN A 319 -1.29 -15.03 13.13
C ASN A 319 0.07 -14.75 12.48
N PRO A 320 1.15 -14.56 13.26
CA PRO A 320 2.48 -14.33 12.69
C PRO A 320 2.97 -15.49 11.81
N ASP A 321 2.52 -16.70 12.14
CA ASP A 321 2.83 -17.98 11.53
C ASP A 321 1.67 -18.53 10.66
N LEU A 322 0.91 -17.62 10.02
CA LEU A 322 -0.29 -17.95 9.23
C LEU A 322 -0.03 -19.08 8.20
N VAL A 323 1.13 -19.06 7.53
CA VAL A 323 1.51 -20.08 6.55
C VAL A 323 1.49 -21.48 7.18
N ARG A 324 2.18 -21.66 8.30
CA ARG A 324 2.22 -22.94 9.03
C ARG A 324 0.84 -23.36 9.54
N ARG A 325 0.02 -22.40 10.00
CA ARG A 325 -1.37 -22.70 10.41
C ARG A 325 -2.20 -23.20 9.25
N PHE A 326 -2.08 -22.58 8.08
CA PHE A 326 -2.74 -23.06 6.87
C PHE A 326 -2.22 -24.43 6.44
N GLU A 327 -0.92 -24.69 6.45
CA GLU A 327 -0.36 -26.01 6.10
C GLU A 327 -0.88 -27.13 6.99
N THR A 328 -0.86 -26.90 8.31
CA THR A 328 -1.18 -27.92 9.32
C THR A 328 -2.65 -28.00 9.69
N GLY A 329 -3.47 -27.03 9.28
CA GLY A 329 -4.86 -26.91 9.71
C GLY A 329 -5.01 -26.50 11.18
N ALA A 330 -3.99 -25.87 11.76
CA ALA A 330 -4.05 -25.42 13.15
C ALA A 330 -5.07 -24.27 13.33
N PRO A 331 -5.67 -24.12 14.53
CA PRO A 331 -6.60 -23.03 14.81
C PRO A 331 -5.98 -21.65 14.56
N LEU A 332 -6.79 -20.68 14.11
CA LEU A 332 -6.35 -19.30 13.90
C LEU A 332 -6.64 -18.46 15.15
N ALA A 333 -5.69 -17.62 15.55
CA ALA A 333 -5.89 -16.65 16.63
C ALA A 333 -6.81 -15.51 16.17
N GLU A 334 -7.69 -15.07 17.05
CA GLU A 334 -8.61 -13.95 16.80
C GLU A 334 -7.90 -12.60 16.87
N MET A 335 -8.25 -11.71 15.95
CA MET A 335 -7.70 -10.36 15.91
C MET A 335 -8.44 -9.44 16.88
N ASN A 336 -7.69 -8.77 17.76
CA ASN A 336 -8.24 -7.71 18.59
C ASN A 336 -8.30 -6.39 17.80
N ARG A 337 -9.50 -5.92 17.47
CA ARG A 337 -9.72 -4.69 16.69
C ARG A 337 -9.32 -3.42 17.47
N ASN A 338 -9.38 -3.45 18.80
CA ASN A 338 -9.11 -2.28 19.64
C ASN A 338 -7.63 -1.93 19.72
N THR A 339 -6.74 -2.82 19.28
CA THR A 339 -5.29 -2.65 19.30
C THR A 339 -4.69 -2.50 17.90
N LEU A 340 -5.53 -2.31 16.86
CA LEU A 340 -5.03 -2.15 15.50
C LEU A 340 -4.12 -0.93 15.36
N TYR A 341 -4.58 0.21 15.88
CA TYR A 341 -3.92 1.52 15.79
C TYR A 341 -3.64 2.08 17.20
N THR A 342 -2.71 1.45 17.92
CA THR A 342 -2.31 1.85 19.27
C THR A 342 -0.78 1.77 19.40
N PRO A 343 -0.17 2.54 20.32
CA PRO A 343 1.24 2.35 20.63
C PRO A 343 1.47 1.01 21.37
N GLY A 344 2.73 0.59 21.44
CA GLY A 344 3.17 -0.56 22.24
C GLY A 344 2.92 -1.93 21.61
N GLU A 345 3.36 -2.96 22.33
CA GLU A 345 3.43 -4.36 21.88
C GLU A 345 2.09 -5.08 21.78
N LYS A 346 1.10 -4.62 22.56
CA LYS A 346 -0.18 -5.31 22.70
C LYS A 346 -0.96 -5.31 21.38
N GLY A 347 -1.44 -6.49 20.98
CA GLY A 347 -2.07 -6.73 19.68
C GLY A 347 -1.17 -6.48 18.47
N TYR A 348 0.15 -6.61 18.65
CA TYR A 348 1.14 -6.39 17.59
C TYR A 348 2.14 -7.53 17.51
N THR A 349 2.96 -7.69 18.54
CA THR A 349 4.02 -8.72 18.64
C THR A 349 3.74 -9.79 19.69
N ASP A 350 2.62 -9.69 20.40
CA ASP A 350 2.18 -10.55 21.51
C ASP A 350 1.19 -11.65 21.10
N TYR A 351 0.85 -11.75 19.81
CA TYR A 351 0.03 -12.86 19.33
C TYR A 351 0.80 -14.20 19.42
N PRO A 352 0.12 -15.30 19.82
CA PRO A 352 0.77 -16.58 20.04
C PRO A 352 1.30 -17.18 18.72
N SER A 353 2.50 -17.74 18.76
CA SER A 353 3.05 -18.60 17.70
C SER A 353 2.81 -20.08 18.02
N LEU A 354 2.80 -20.94 16.99
CA LEU A 354 2.81 -22.39 17.12
C LEU A 354 4.18 -23.00 17.44
#